data_AF-A0A3E0U2R8-F1
#
_entry.id   AF-A0A3E0U2R8-F1
#
_cell.length_a   1.000
_cell.length_b   1.000
_cell.length_c   1.000
_cell.angle_alpha   90.00
_cell.angle_beta   90.00
_cell.angle_gamma   90.00
#
_symmetry.space_group_name_H-M   'P 1'
#
loop_
_entity.id
_entity.type
_entity.pdbx_description
1 polymer ?
#
loop_
_entity_poly.entity_id
_entity_poly.type
_entity_poly.pdbx_seq_one_letter_code
_entity_poly.pdbx_strand_id
1 'polypeptide(L)'
;MTTQPTKSFGRQIVLWLTATLMIGVAASAAAHKYFFAITDINHNQSANSFEIIHQLTAHDIENTIAEQRNIHFSPELPEYEAFIQEYVENHFHLQMNDAQIKTNWVGLEIVRDKIVIYQEASANQFFAPLVVKNQLLVDTYPKQINTVNFISGKAKFSLTFNNSQRIATINNNN
;
A
#
# COMPACT_ATOMS: atom_id res chain seq x y z
N MET A 1 -71.23 -29.81 3.14
CA MET A 1 -70.09 -30.70 3.45
C MET A 1 -68.82 -29.99 3.00
N THR A 2 -68.15 -29.28 3.91
CA THR A 2 -66.85 -28.63 3.68
C THR A 2 -66.14 -28.50 5.01
N THR A 3 -65.14 -29.35 5.27
CA THR A 3 -64.28 -29.25 6.45
C THR A 3 -63.15 -28.26 6.16
N GLN A 4 -62.94 -27.28 7.03
CA GLN A 4 -61.79 -26.38 6.92
C GLN A 4 -60.51 -27.08 7.40
N PRO A 5 -59.36 -26.85 6.73
CA PRO A 5 -58.10 -27.45 7.14
C PRO A 5 -57.57 -26.79 8.40
N THR A 6 -57.34 -27.59 9.45
CA THR A 6 -56.67 -27.16 10.67
C THR A 6 -55.19 -26.94 10.38
N LYS A 7 -54.75 -25.68 10.37
CA LYS A 7 -53.32 -25.36 10.24
C LYS A 7 -52.60 -25.84 11.51
N SER A 8 -51.72 -26.83 11.37
CA SER A 8 -50.88 -27.37 12.44
C SER A 8 -50.09 -26.26 13.13
N PHE A 9 -50.46 -25.96 14.38
CA PHE A 9 -49.90 -24.87 15.21
C PHE A 9 -48.39 -25.03 15.43
N GLY A 10 -47.91 -26.28 15.57
CA GLY A 10 -46.49 -26.59 15.75
C GLY A 10 -45.63 -26.28 14.53
N ARG A 11 -46.17 -26.42 13.31
CA ARG A 11 -45.41 -26.10 12.08
C ARG A 11 -45.17 -24.60 11.93
N GLN A 12 -46.10 -23.77 12.42
CA GLN A 12 -45.95 -22.33 12.44
C GLN A 12 -44.90 -21.90 13.47
N ILE A 13 -44.89 -22.47 14.67
CA ILE A 13 -43.90 -22.16 15.72
C ILE A 13 -42.46 -22.50 15.27
N VAL A 14 -42.26 -23.65 14.61
CA VAL A 14 -40.95 -24.05 14.05
C VAL A 14 -40.51 -23.08 12.95
N LEU A 15 -41.43 -22.62 12.09
CA LEU A 15 -41.15 -21.62 11.06
C LEU A 15 -40.77 -20.26 11.65
N TRP A 16 -41.43 -19.83 12.73
CA TRP A 16 -41.09 -18.59 13.44
C TRP A 16 -39.75 -18.68 14.18
N LEU A 17 -39.44 -19.82 14.81
CA LEU A 17 -38.15 -20.06 15.48
C LEU A 17 -36.99 -20.12 14.48
N THR A 18 -37.17 -20.78 13.34
CA THR A 18 -36.16 -20.83 12.27
C THR A 18 -35.96 -19.47 11.60
N ALA A 19 -37.03 -18.70 11.39
CA ALA A 19 -36.93 -17.32 10.89
C ALA A 19 -36.18 -16.40 11.87
N THR A 20 -36.44 -16.52 13.18
CA THR A 20 -35.75 -15.73 14.22
C THR A 20 -34.26 -16.09 14.31
N LEU A 21 -33.92 -17.38 14.17
CA LEU A 21 -32.53 -17.85 14.15
C LEU A 21 -31.75 -17.36 12.92
N MET A 22 -32.41 -17.23 11.76
CA MET A 22 -31.78 -16.73 10.53
C MET A 22 -31.53 -15.22 10.53
N ILE A 23 -32.36 -14.43 11.23
CA ILE A 23 -32.18 -12.97 11.35
C ILE A 23 -31.01 -12.63 12.29
N GLY A 24 -30.70 -13.51 13.26
CA GLY A 24 -29.62 -13.30 14.24
C GLY A 24 -28.18 -13.50 13.71
N VAL A 25 -28.00 -14.00 12.48
CA VAL A 25 -26.67 -14.33 11.91
C VAL A 25 -26.23 -13.33 10.81
N ALA A 26 -26.94 -12.22 10.63
CA ALA A 26 -26.46 -11.12 9.80
C ALA A 26 -25.46 -10.26 10.59
N ALA A 27 -24.37 -10.86 11.07
CA ALA A 27 -23.22 -10.09 11.52
C ALA A 27 -22.68 -9.31 10.30
N SER A 28 -22.70 -7.98 10.39
CA SER A 28 -22.11 -7.11 9.37
C SER A 28 -20.66 -7.51 9.15
N ALA A 29 -20.37 -8.14 8.01
CA ALA A 29 -19.01 -8.39 7.59
C ALA A 29 -18.40 -7.04 7.21
N ALA A 30 -17.73 -6.39 8.17
CA ALA A 30 -16.90 -5.23 7.88
C ALA A 30 -15.67 -5.74 7.11
N ALA A 31 -15.75 -5.70 5.77
CA ALA A 31 -14.59 -5.81 4.91
C ALA A 31 -13.69 -4.60 5.23
N HIS A 32 -12.69 -4.81 6.06
CA HIS A 32 -11.71 -3.78 6.37
C HIS A 32 -10.95 -3.51 5.07
N LYS A 33 -11.11 -2.30 4.49
CA LYS A 33 -10.26 -1.85 3.39
C LYS A 33 -8.80 -1.99 3.83
N TYR A 34 -8.03 -2.75 3.07
CA TYR A 34 -6.62 -3.01 3.36
C TYR A 34 -5.79 -2.03 2.53
N PHE A 35 -5.05 -1.17 3.21
CA PHE A 35 -4.28 -0.09 2.60
C PHE A 35 -2.81 -0.47 2.68
N PHE A 36 -2.17 -0.68 1.53
CA PHE A 36 -0.77 -1.09 1.48
C PHE A 36 -0.04 -0.59 0.25
N ALA A 37 1.28 -0.47 0.40
CA ALA A 37 2.20 -0.21 -0.68
C ALA A 37 3.35 -1.22 -0.64
N ILE A 38 3.89 -1.56 -1.80
CA ILE A 38 5.11 -2.35 -1.90
C ILE A 38 6.18 -1.47 -2.51
N THR A 39 7.40 -1.55 -1.99
CA THR A 39 8.59 -0.97 -2.61
C THR A 39 9.66 -2.03 -2.69
N ASP A 40 10.11 -2.35 -3.89
CA ASP A 40 11.23 -3.24 -4.11
C ASP A 40 12.47 -2.40 -4.41
N ILE A 41 13.55 -2.60 -3.65
CA ILE A 41 14.85 -1.98 -3.85
C ILE A 41 15.83 -3.10 -4.24
N ASN A 42 16.25 -3.10 -5.50
CA ASN A 42 17.23 -4.04 -6.01
C ASN A 42 18.61 -3.35 -6.12
N HIS A 43 19.60 -3.89 -5.42
CA HIS A 43 20.97 -3.44 -5.50
C HIS A 43 21.71 -4.16 -6.62
N ASN A 44 21.92 -3.46 -7.73
CA ASN A 44 22.69 -3.94 -8.85
C ASN A 44 24.18 -3.68 -8.60
N GLN A 45 24.87 -4.68 -8.04
CA GLN A 45 26.30 -4.61 -7.69
C GLN A 45 27.22 -4.39 -8.91
N SER A 46 26.79 -4.80 -10.11
CA SER A 46 27.59 -4.62 -11.32
C SER A 46 27.50 -3.20 -11.87
N ALA A 47 26.30 -2.60 -11.80
CA ALA A 47 26.05 -1.23 -12.23
C ALA A 47 26.30 -0.18 -11.13
N ASN A 48 26.54 -0.61 -9.87
CA ASN A 48 26.59 0.25 -8.68
C ASN A 48 25.37 1.18 -8.59
N SER A 49 24.18 0.60 -8.75
CA SER A 49 22.90 1.31 -8.69
C SER A 49 21.88 0.59 -7.82
N PHE A 50 20.94 1.38 -7.26
CA PHE A 50 19.68 0.88 -6.76
C PHE A 50 18.61 1.10 -7.82
N GLU A 51 17.87 0.05 -8.12
CA GLU A 51 16.62 0.09 -8.88
C GLU A 51 15.48 0.03 -7.86
N ILE A 52 14.60 1.03 -7.87
CA ILE A 52 13.55 1.21 -6.88
C ILE A 52 12.21 1.19 -7.60
N ILE A 53 11.34 0.27 -7.21
CA ILE A 53 10.00 0.10 -7.80
C ILE A 53 8.97 0.25 -6.70
N HIS A 54 8.11 1.26 -6.78
CA HIS A 54 6.96 1.41 -5.90
C HIS A 54 5.70 0.90 -6.59
N GLN A 55 4.85 0.20 -5.84
CA GLN A 55 3.51 -0.18 -6.27
C GLN A 55 2.50 0.38 -5.27
N LEU A 56 1.65 1.29 -5.73
CA LEU A 56 0.62 1.98 -4.97
C LEU A 56 -0.75 1.74 -5.61
N THR A 57 -1.82 1.73 -4.82
CA THR A 57 -3.18 1.80 -5.40
C THR A 57 -3.34 3.14 -6.10
N ALA A 58 -3.76 3.14 -7.37
CA ALA A 58 -3.97 4.37 -8.15
C ALA A 58 -4.97 5.30 -7.45
N HIS A 59 -6.11 4.75 -7.05
CA HIS A 59 -7.14 5.51 -6.36
C HIS A 59 -6.66 6.19 -5.07
N ASP A 60 -5.83 5.51 -4.28
CA ASP A 60 -5.40 6.05 -2.98
C ASP A 60 -4.42 7.21 -3.15
N ILE A 61 -3.43 7.08 -4.03
CA ILE A 61 -2.50 8.20 -4.31
C ILE A 61 -3.19 9.35 -5.06
N GLU A 62 -4.10 9.04 -5.98
CA GLU A 62 -4.88 10.07 -6.68
C GLU A 62 -5.71 10.90 -5.71
N ASN A 63 -6.45 10.24 -4.80
CA ASN A 63 -7.23 10.90 -3.77
C ASN A 63 -6.34 11.71 -2.82
N THR A 64 -5.21 11.15 -2.36
CA THR A 64 -4.27 11.87 -1.51
C THR A 64 -3.80 13.17 -2.16
N ILE A 65 -3.41 13.14 -3.43
CA ILE A 65 -2.96 14.34 -4.16
C ILE A 65 -4.12 15.31 -4.41
N ALA A 66 -5.29 14.80 -4.79
CA ALA A 66 -6.50 15.60 -4.98
C ALA A 66 -6.87 16.38 -3.72
N GLU A 67 -6.85 15.73 -2.55
CA GLU A 67 -7.13 16.35 -1.25
C GLU A 67 -6.06 17.37 -0.87
N GLN A 68 -4.78 17.05 -1.03
CA GLN A 68 -3.66 17.95 -0.67
C GLN A 68 -3.66 19.23 -1.50
N ARG A 69 -4.02 19.14 -2.78
CA ARG A 69 -3.99 20.27 -3.72
C ARG A 69 -5.35 20.93 -3.92
N ASN A 70 -6.42 20.32 -3.42
CA ASN A 70 -7.81 20.73 -3.66
C ASN A 70 -8.14 20.85 -5.17
N ILE A 71 -7.81 19.80 -5.92
CA ILE A 71 -8.04 19.71 -7.38
C ILE A 71 -8.76 18.41 -7.74
N HIS A 72 -9.38 18.35 -8.92
CA HIS A 72 -9.69 17.07 -9.54
C HIS A 72 -8.40 16.50 -10.13
N PHE A 73 -7.96 15.34 -9.63
CA PHE A 73 -6.72 14.73 -10.04
C PHE A 73 -6.99 13.37 -10.69
N SER A 74 -6.58 13.24 -11.94
CA SER A 74 -6.77 12.04 -12.75
C SER A 74 -5.69 11.96 -13.84
N PRO A 75 -5.48 10.79 -14.47
CA PRO A 75 -4.43 10.59 -15.48
C PRO A 75 -4.48 11.53 -16.69
N GLU A 76 -5.62 12.18 -16.96
CA GLU A 76 -5.79 13.14 -18.05
C GLU A 76 -5.15 14.51 -17.75
N LEU A 77 -4.77 14.78 -16.50
CA LEU A 77 -4.16 16.04 -16.12
C LEU A 77 -2.72 16.13 -16.66
N PRO A 78 -2.31 17.21 -17.34
CA PRO A 78 -0.94 17.34 -17.87
C PRO A 78 0.16 17.20 -16.80
N GLU A 79 -0.13 17.62 -15.56
CA GLU A 79 0.78 17.58 -14.43
C GLU A 79 0.71 16.25 -13.64
N TYR A 80 -0.02 15.25 -14.12
CA TYR A 80 -0.29 14.01 -13.39
C TYR A 80 0.99 13.33 -12.89
N GLU A 81 1.93 13.06 -13.79
CA GLU A 81 3.20 12.43 -13.43
C GLU A 81 4.05 13.34 -12.52
N ALA A 82 4.09 14.64 -12.79
CA ALA A 82 4.86 15.59 -12.01
C ALA A 82 4.37 15.69 -10.55
N PHE A 83 3.06 15.68 -10.32
CA PHE A 83 2.50 15.71 -8.97
C PHE A 83 2.71 14.40 -8.21
N ILE A 84 2.69 13.26 -8.90
CA ILE A 84 3.03 11.96 -8.29
C ILE A 84 4.51 11.90 -7.96
N GLN A 85 5.38 12.35 -8.87
CA GLN A 85 6.82 12.43 -8.63
C GLN A 85 7.12 13.28 -7.39
N GLU A 86 6.58 14.51 -7.33
CA GLU A 86 6.75 15.40 -6.19
C GLU A 86 6.25 14.74 -4.88
N TYR A 87 5.12 14.05 -4.93
CA TYR A 87 4.60 13.31 -3.78
C TYR A 87 5.58 12.22 -3.32
N VAL A 88 6.04 11.36 -4.23
CA VAL A 88 6.94 10.24 -3.90
C VAL A 88 8.26 10.74 -3.34
N GLU A 89 8.88 11.73 -3.98
CA GLU A 89 10.17 12.30 -3.58
C GLU A 89 10.13 12.98 -2.21
N ASN A 90 8.95 13.44 -1.76
CA ASN A 90 8.75 14.01 -0.42
C ASN A 90 8.46 12.97 0.68
N HIS A 91 8.05 11.76 0.32
CA HIS A 91 7.57 10.76 1.28
C HIS A 91 8.41 9.47 1.31
N PHE A 92 9.33 9.29 0.36
CA PHE A 92 10.26 8.17 0.33
C PHE A 92 11.69 8.66 0.20
N HIS A 93 12.55 8.25 1.14
CA HIS A 93 13.95 8.62 1.14
C HIS A 93 14.84 7.45 1.53
N LEU A 94 16.02 7.42 0.92
CA LEU A 94 17.12 6.55 1.29
C LEU A 94 18.24 7.40 1.87
N GLN A 95 18.89 6.91 2.93
CA GLN A 95 20.00 7.58 3.59
C GLN A 95 21.10 6.58 3.94
N MET A 96 22.35 7.01 3.76
CA MET A 96 23.55 6.24 4.08
C MET A 96 24.61 7.20 4.62
N ASN A 97 25.29 6.81 5.71
CA ASN A 97 26.29 7.66 6.39
C ASN A 97 25.79 9.09 6.69
N ASP A 98 24.56 9.21 7.19
CA ASP A 98 23.89 10.49 7.49
C ASP A 98 23.65 11.43 6.29
N ALA A 99 23.93 10.97 5.07
CA ALA A 99 23.65 11.68 3.83
C ALA A 99 22.46 11.05 3.09
N GLN A 100 21.53 11.89 2.64
CA GLN A 100 20.43 11.45 1.80
C GLN A 100 20.97 11.02 0.42
N ILE A 101 20.57 9.83 -0.02
CA ILE A 101 20.84 9.34 -1.36
C ILE A 101 19.82 10.01 -2.29
N LYS A 102 20.31 10.72 -3.30
CA LYS A 102 19.45 11.28 -4.34
C LYS A 102 18.91 10.15 -5.21
N THR A 103 17.59 10.03 -5.25
CA THR A 103 16.87 9.22 -6.24
C THR A 103 16.62 10.07 -7.49
N ASN A 104 16.65 9.42 -8.65
CA ASN A 104 16.29 9.99 -9.93
C ASN A 104 15.01 9.33 -10.40
N TRP A 105 14.07 10.14 -10.90
CA TRP A 105 12.84 9.65 -11.50
C TRP A 105 13.11 9.02 -12.86
N VAL A 106 12.62 7.79 -13.07
CA VAL A 106 12.72 7.09 -14.37
C VAL A 106 11.39 7.15 -15.11
N GLY A 107 10.28 6.99 -14.40
CA GLY A 107 8.95 7.08 -14.98
C GLY A 107 7.88 6.41 -14.13
N LEU A 108 6.67 6.41 -14.67
CA LEU A 108 5.48 5.82 -14.05
C LEU A 108 4.65 5.07 -15.09
N GLU A 109 4.03 3.97 -14.68
CA GLU A 109 3.01 3.27 -15.45
C GLU A 109 1.74 3.04 -14.60
N ILE A 110 0.59 3.03 -15.26
CA ILE A 110 -0.68 2.64 -14.66
C ILE A 110 -0.99 1.22 -15.11
N VAL A 111 -1.00 0.27 -14.17
CA VAL A 111 -1.30 -1.14 -14.43
C VAL A 111 -2.51 -1.53 -13.63
N ARG A 112 -3.66 -1.66 -14.32
CA ARG A 112 -4.97 -1.94 -13.71
C ARG A 112 -5.34 -0.86 -12.70
N ASP A 113 -5.45 -1.21 -11.42
CA ASP A 113 -5.79 -0.37 -10.28
C ASP A 113 -4.56 0.14 -9.53
N LYS A 114 -3.37 -0.03 -10.10
CA LYS A 114 -2.10 0.35 -9.49
C LYS A 114 -1.34 1.36 -10.31
N ILE A 115 -0.59 2.19 -9.58
CA ILE A 115 0.49 3.00 -10.11
C ILE A 115 1.79 2.31 -9.75
N VAL A 116 2.60 2.02 -10.77
CA VAL A 116 3.96 1.52 -10.62
C VAL A 116 4.92 2.65 -10.96
N ILE A 117 5.79 2.96 -10.02
CA ILE A 117 6.75 4.06 -10.13
C ILE A 117 8.15 3.48 -10.16
N TYR A 118 8.97 4.01 -11.05
CA TYR A 118 10.37 3.62 -11.22
C TYR A 118 11.28 4.79 -10.84
N GLN A 119 12.18 4.52 -9.89
CA GLN A 119 13.28 5.40 -9.55
C GLN A 119 14.60 4.63 -9.61
N GLU A 120 15.68 5.34 -9.86
CA GLU A 120 17.04 4.82 -9.75
C GLU A 120 17.85 5.68 -8.79
N ALA A 121 18.86 5.10 -8.15
CA ALA A 121 19.83 5.86 -7.38
C ALA A 121 21.22 5.28 -7.56
N SER A 122 22.25 6.12 -7.43
CA SER A 122 23.61 5.60 -7.36
C SER A 122 23.80 4.85 -6.05
N ALA A 123 24.33 3.64 -6.13
CA ALA A 123 24.80 2.84 -5.01
C ALA A 123 26.34 2.85 -4.92
N ASN A 124 27.00 3.83 -5.56
CA ASN A 124 28.44 4.00 -5.45
C ASN A 124 28.83 4.05 -3.98
N GLN A 125 29.74 3.17 -3.57
CA GLN A 125 30.18 3.04 -2.18
C GLN A 125 29.04 2.61 -1.23
N PHE A 126 28.16 1.70 -1.66
CA PHE A 126 27.19 1.12 -0.75
C PHE A 126 27.89 0.43 0.44
N PHE A 127 27.65 0.98 1.62
CA PHE A 127 28.03 0.40 2.90
C PHE A 127 26.79 0.40 3.79
N ALA A 128 26.43 -0.75 4.35
CA ALA A 128 25.39 -0.77 5.37
C ALA A 128 25.88 -0.01 6.62
N PRO A 129 24.98 0.63 7.38
CA PRO A 129 23.53 0.55 7.26
C PRO A 129 22.90 1.41 6.15
N LEU A 130 21.86 0.88 5.48
CA LEU A 130 20.94 1.67 4.66
C LEU A 130 19.73 2.06 5.51
N VAL A 131 19.52 3.35 5.72
CA VAL A 131 18.32 3.87 6.38
C VAL A 131 17.25 4.13 5.31
N VAL A 132 16.08 3.55 5.52
CA VAL A 132 14.91 3.72 4.66
C VAL A 132 13.86 4.49 5.44
N LYS A 133 13.38 5.59 4.86
CA LYS A 133 12.23 6.35 5.33
C LYS A 133 11.11 6.19 4.32
N ASN A 134 9.99 5.63 4.74
CA ASN A 134 8.83 5.38 3.88
C ASN A 134 7.54 5.85 4.58
N GLN A 135 6.95 6.90 4.03
CA GLN A 135 5.71 7.53 4.50
C GLN A 135 4.62 7.56 3.42
N LEU A 136 4.82 6.86 2.30
CA LEU A 136 3.85 6.85 1.19
C LEU A 136 2.46 6.48 1.72
N LEU A 137 1.49 7.37 1.54
CA LEU A 137 0.09 7.22 1.94
C LEU A 137 -0.17 7.07 3.45
N VAL A 138 0.88 7.02 4.29
CA VAL A 138 0.78 6.78 5.74
C VAL A 138 0.05 7.92 6.46
N ASP A 139 0.25 9.16 5.99
CA ASP A 139 -0.37 10.34 6.59
C ASP A 139 -1.86 10.47 6.22
N THR A 140 -2.28 10.03 5.03
CA THR A 140 -3.68 10.04 4.59
C THR A 140 -4.47 8.86 5.14
N TYR A 141 -3.86 7.67 5.22
CA TYR A 141 -4.53 6.44 5.62
C TYR A 141 -3.90 5.88 6.90
N PRO A 142 -4.50 6.11 8.10
CA PRO A 142 -3.91 5.69 9.38
C PRO A 142 -3.66 4.17 9.52
N LYS A 143 -4.34 3.36 8.71
CA LYS A 143 -4.20 1.90 8.65
C LYS A 143 -3.28 1.42 7.52
N GLN A 144 -2.59 2.32 6.83
CA GLN A 144 -1.63 2.02 5.78
C GLN A 144 -0.48 1.19 6.34
N ILE A 145 -0.12 0.13 5.63
CA ILE A 145 1.07 -0.68 5.89
C ILE A 145 1.90 -0.74 4.61
N ASN A 146 3.10 -0.19 4.65
CA ASN A 146 4.03 -0.28 3.52
C ASN A 146 5.06 -1.36 3.80
N THR A 147 5.43 -2.11 2.76
CA THR A 147 6.53 -3.07 2.83
C THR A 147 7.63 -2.63 1.88
N VAL A 148 8.86 -2.58 2.38
CA VAL A 148 10.06 -2.41 1.56
C VAL A 148 10.81 -3.71 1.54
N ASN A 149 10.98 -4.30 0.36
CA ASN A 149 11.89 -5.43 0.15
C ASN A 149 13.21 -4.90 -0.40
N PHE A 150 14.31 -5.40 0.14
CA PHE A 150 15.65 -5.08 -0.34
C PHE A 150 16.37 -6.36 -0.73
N ILE A 151 16.96 -6.35 -1.93
CA ILE A 151 17.70 -7.48 -2.49
C ILE A 151 19.10 -6.98 -2.85
N SER A 152 20.13 -7.67 -2.36
CA SER A 152 21.53 -7.42 -2.75
C SER A 152 22.25 -8.75 -2.90
N GLY A 153 22.47 -9.18 -4.14
CA GLY A 153 23.00 -10.50 -4.44
C GLY A 153 22.09 -11.61 -3.87
N LYS A 154 22.59 -12.38 -2.90
CA LYS A 154 21.82 -13.44 -2.22
C LYS A 154 21.05 -12.94 -0.99
N ALA A 155 21.40 -11.76 -0.47
CA ALA A 155 20.80 -11.23 0.73
C ALA A 155 19.41 -10.64 0.42
N LYS A 156 18.43 -10.92 1.27
CA LYS A 156 17.05 -10.43 1.17
C LYS A 156 16.58 -9.96 2.53
N PHE A 157 16.02 -8.75 2.58
CA PHE A 157 15.46 -8.16 3.77
C PHE A 157 14.09 -7.58 3.45
N SER A 158 13.18 -7.63 4.42
CA SER A 158 11.87 -6.97 4.32
C SER A 158 11.65 -6.11 5.56
N LEU A 159 11.21 -4.88 5.34
CA LEU A 159 10.92 -3.90 6.37
C LEU A 159 9.45 -3.46 6.24
N THR A 160 8.80 -3.26 7.38
CA THR A 160 7.41 -2.81 7.43
C THR A 160 7.33 -1.41 8.01
N PHE A 161 6.52 -0.57 7.39
CA PHE A 161 6.31 0.82 7.76
C PHE A 161 4.83 1.12 7.96
N ASN A 162 4.52 1.94 8.94
CA ASN A 162 3.18 2.41 9.25
C ASN A 162 3.27 3.74 10.02
N ASN A 163 2.15 4.22 10.55
CA ASN A 163 2.12 5.49 11.27
C ASN A 163 3.09 5.54 12.48
N SER A 164 3.33 4.42 13.16
CA SER A 164 4.22 4.31 14.32
C SER A 164 5.69 4.04 13.94
N GLN A 165 5.95 3.46 12.77
CA GLN A 165 7.30 3.14 12.30
C GLN A 165 7.47 3.64 10.86
N ARG A 166 8.05 4.84 10.72
CA ARG A 166 8.25 5.50 9.41
C ARG A 166 9.68 5.41 8.90
N ILE A 167 10.61 4.98 9.77
CA ILE A 167 12.04 4.84 9.49
C ILE A 167 12.49 3.47 9.98
N ALA A 168 13.28 2.78 9.18
CA ALA A 168 13.88 1.50 9.53
C ALA A 168 15.22 1.33 8.81
N THR A 169 16.07 0.44 9.31
CA THR A 169 17.45 0.30 8.87
C THR A 169 17.73 -1.11 8.39
N ILE A 170 18.41 -1.23 7.25
CA ILE A 170 18.95 -2.48 6.72
C ILE A 170 20.42 -2.54 7.12
N ASN A 171 20.75 -3.50 7.97
CA ASN A 171 22.12 -3.76 8.41
C ASN A 171 22.74 -4.86 7.54
N ASN A 172 24.06 -4.80 7.31
CA ASN A 172 24.78 -5.92 6.73
C ASN A 172 25.03 -6.95 7.82
N ASN A 173 24.24 -8.02 7.82
CA ASN A 173 24.54 -9.19 8.65
C ASN A 173 25.56 -10.02 7.88
N ASN A 174 26.85 -9.76 8.10
CA ASN A 174 27.88 -10.77 7.85
C ASN A 174 27.73 -11.90 8.85
#